data_AF-A0A2D8PB37-F1
#
_entry.id   AF-A0A2D8PB37-F1
#
_cell.length_a   1.000
_cell.length_b   1.000
_cell.length_c   1.000
_cell.angle_alpha   90.00
_cell.angle_beta   90.00
_cell.angle_gamma   90.00
#
_symmetry.space_group_name_H-M   'P 1'
#
loop_
_entity.id
_entity.type
_entity.pdbx_description
1 polymer ?
#
loop_
_entity_poly.entity_id
_entity_poly.type
_entity_poly.pdbx_seq_one_letter_code
_entity_poly.pdbx_strand_id
1 'polypeptide(L)'
;MRSVAATVSLVVLAACAGPIPESGPGAVDTTARASNGSGLPPASAVGSQPLDSEGAAIAAETSQLLGLSSGNQTGAPLNAMTTPAATTGGSTSEVAVEAGAAANTEVISDEQNFQAVASRETIQSDAERLAENRAQYVVIQPTQVPQREGGNGASVVKFALATNNAVGQQLYSRSGFNAQARFERNCAKYSHSDLAQEAFLNSGGPERDREGLDPDGDGFACFWNPAPFRAARQGATEVVTQYVDVETPGVSE
;
A
#
# COMPACT_ATOMS: atom_id res chain seq x y z
N MET A 1 71.43 -31.79 2.22
CA MET A 1 71.51 -30.83 3.34
C MET A 1 70.55 -29.69 3.04
N ARG A 2 69.53 -29.51 3.92
CA ARG A 2 68.87 -28.24 4.32
C ARG A 2 68.45 -27.30 3.16
N SER A 3 67.19 -26.92 2.96
CA SER A 3 66.30 -26.33 3.97
C SER A 3 64.85 -26.30 3.49
N VAL A 4 63.96 -26.49 4.47
CA VAL A 4 62.51 -26.31 4.47
C VAL A 4 62.14 -24.83 4.34
N ALA A 5 61.08 -24.51 3.59
CA ALA A 5 60.30 -23.30 3.81
C ALA A 5 58.83 -23.59 3.46
N ALA A 6 58.06 -23.96 4.48
CA ALA A 6 56.61 -24.07 4.45
C ALA A 6 56.01 -22.70 4.79
N THR A 7 55.24 -22.12 3.88
CA THR A 7 54.45 -20.90 4.14
C THR A 7 53.01 -21.29 4.41
N VAL A 8 52.65 -21.26 5.69
CA VAL A 8 51.28 -21.39 6.20
C VAL A 8 50.63 -20.00 6.14
N SER A 9 49.65 -19.81 5.25
CA SER A 9 48.78 -18.62 5.26
C SER A 9 47.58 -18.90 6.16
N LEU A 10 47.61 -18.35 7.36
CA LEU A 10 46.54 -18.38 8.35
C LEU A 10 45.72 -17.09 8.20
N VAL A 11 44.58 -17.18 7.52
CA VAL A 11 43.63 -16.05 7.36
C VAL A 11 42.73 -16.02 8.59
N VAL A 12 42.93 -15.02 9.45
CA VAL A 12 42.03 -14.70 10.57
C VAL A 12 40.98 -13.71 10.06
N LEU A 13 39.73 -14.15 9.96
CA LEU A 13 38.57 -13.26 9.82
C LEU A 13 38.17 -12.79 11.23
N ALA A 14 38.64 -11.61 11.64
CA ALA A 14 38.10 -10.91 12.80
C ALA A 14 36.83 -10.15 12.37
N ALA A 15 35.71 -10.47 13.01
CA ALA A 15 34.42 -9.83 12.80
C ALA A 15 34.42 -8.38 13.31
N CYS A 16 34.09 -7.43 12.44
CA CYS A 16 33.72 -6.07 12.83
C CYS A 16 32.22 -6.03 13.13
N ALA A 17 31.85 -6.15 14.40
CA ALA A 17 30.57 -5.64 14.90
C ALA A 17 30.77 -4.16 15.25
N GLY A 18 30.20 -3.26 14.46
CA GLY A 18 30.14 -1.83 14.78
C GLY A 18 29.02 -1.53 15.80
N PRO A 19 29.16 -0.49 16.64
CA PRO A 19 28.11 -0.08 17.56
C PRO A 19 26.90 0.47 16.81
N ILE A 20 25.70 0.08 17.23
CA ILE A 20 24.42 0.59 16.72
C ILE A 20 24.25 2.03 17.25
N PRO A 21 24.06 3.06 16.41
CA PRO A 21 23.82 4.41 16.88
C PRO A 21 22.41 4.53 17.47
N GLU A 22 22.37 4.93 18.75
CA GLU A 22 21.14 5.19 19.49
C GLU A 22 20.50 6.48 18.97
N SER A 23 19.38 6.34 18.24
CA SER A 23 18.63 7.49 17.72
C SER A 23 17.70 8.03 18.80
N GLY A 24 18.27 8.69 19.81
CA GLY A 24 17.54 9.54 20.74
C GLY A 24 17.34 10.94 20.14
N PRO A 25 16.16 11.57 20.28
CA PRO A 25 15.90 12.89 19.73
C PRO A 25 16.56 13.96 20.62
N GLY A 26 17.54 14.67 20.05
CA GLY A 26 17.99 15.96 20.58
C GLY A 26 19.50 16.08 20.79
N ALA A 27 20.23 16.45 19.73
CA ALA A 27 21.50 17.15 19.88
C ALA A 27 21.78 17.98 18.62
N VAL A 28 21.55 19.28 18.74
CA VAL A 28 22.08 20.28 17.81
C VAL A 28 23.53 20.54 18.20
N ASP A 29 24.48 20.24 17.32
CA ASP A 29 25.84 20.79 17.42
C ASP A 29 26.32 21.26 16.04
N THR A 30 26.34 22.58 15.90
CA THR A 30 26.83 23.34 14.76
C THR A 30 28.32 23.57 14.90
N THR A 31 29.16 22.57 14.61
CA THR A 31 30.57 22.81 14.27
C THR A 31 31.14 21.74 13.33
N ALA A 32 31.26 22.04 12.04
CA ALA A 32 32.47 21.82 11.24
C ALA A 32 32.22 22.02 9.75
N ARG A 33 33.17 22.73 9.15
CA ARG A 33 33.17 23.26 7.80
C ARG A 33 33.76 22.24 6.82
N ALA A 34 32.97 21.94 5.79
CA ALA A 34 33.34 21.66 4.40
C ALA A 34 34.30 20.51 4.05
N SER A 35 33.76 19.48 3.38
CA SER A 35 34.38 18.94 2.15
C SER A 35 33.36 18.14 1.30
N ASN A 36 33.05 18.68 0.11
CA ASN A 36 32.48 18.08 -1.11
C ASN A 36 31.40 16.98 -1.03
N GLY A 37 30.18 17.34 -1.44
CA GLY A 37 29.15 16.41 -1.92
C GLY A 37 27.74 17.03 -1.90
N SER A 38 27.34 17.67 -3.00
CA SER A 38 25.99 18.12 -3.38
C SER A 38 24.94 18.26 -2.26
N GLY A 39 24.91 19.44 -1.63
CA GLY A 39 23.83 19.86 -0.74
C GLY A 39 22.55 20.20 -1.52
N LEU A 40 21.42 19.74 -1.00
CA LEU A 40 20.07 20.11 -1.43
C LEU A 40 19.93 21.66 -1.47
N PRO A 41 19.19 22.23 -2.44
CA PRO A 41 18.98 23.68 -2.48
C PRO A 41 18.28 24.15 -1.20
N PRO A 42 18.64 25.32 -0.64
CA PRO A 42 17.93 25.87 0.51
C PRO A 42 16.47 26.14 0.13
N ALA A 43 15.55 25.95 1.08
CA ALA A 43 14.14 26.26 0.90
C ALA A 43 13.96 27.73 0.49
N SER A 44 13.11 27.96 -0.51
CA SER A 44 12.77 29.29 -1.00
C SER A 44 12.25 30.17 0.14
N ALA A 45 12.80 31.37 0.28
CA ALA A 45 12.31 32.34 1.26
C ALA A 45 10.88 32.75 0.90
N VAL A 46 9.95 32.60 1.86
CA VAL A 46 8.57 33.10 1.75
C VAL A 46 8.60 34.60 2.00
N GLY A 47 8.33 35.40 0.97
CA GLY A 47 8.19 36.84 1.08
C GLY A 47 6.74 37.22 1.40
N SER A 48 6.51 37.89 2.53
CA SER A 48 5.24 38.56 2.81
C SER A 48 5.19 39.87 2.01
N GLN A 49 4.57 39.83 0.84
CA GLN A 49 4.27 41.04 0.08
C GLN A 49 3.03 41.71 0.68
N PRO A 50 3.01 43.04 0.88
CA PRO A 50 1.79 43.74 1.24
C PRO A 50 0.78 43.58 0.10
N LEU A 51 -0.50 43.42 0.45
CA LEU A 51 -1.59 43.41 -0.53
C LEU A 51 -1.59 44.76 -1.26
N ASP A 52 -1.69 44.71 -2.58
CA ASP A 52 -1.93 45.91 -3.39
C ASP A 52 -3.36 46.44 -3.16
N SER A 53 -3.64 47.64 -3.64
CA SER A 53 -4.92 48.30 -3.41
C SER A 53 -6.12 47.48 -3.91
N GLU A 54 -5.91 46.70 -4.97
CA GLU A 54 -6.93 45.81 -5.54
C GLU A 54 -7.19 44.62 -4.62
N GLY A 55 -6.13 43.95 -4.14
CA GLY A 55 -6.24 42.84 -3.18
C GLY A 55 -6.83 43.27 -1.83
N ALA A 56 -6.54 44.49 -1.38
CA ALA A 56 -7.12 45.06 -0.18
C ALA A 56 -8.62 45.36 -0.33
N ALA A 57 -9.06 45.82 -1.52
CA ALA A 57 -10.47 46.07 -1.80
C ALA A 57 -11.29 44.78 -1.81
N ILE A 58 -10.77 43.71 -2.43
CA ILE A 58 -11.42 42.39 -2.46
C ILE A 58 -11.52 41.79 -1.05
N ALA A 59 -10.49 41.95 -0.22
CA ALA A 59 -10.52 41.49 1.17
C ALA A 59 -11.52 42.28 2.03
N ALA A 60 -11.65 43.60 1.82
CA ALA A 60 -12.64 44.43 2.48
C ALA A 60 -14.08 44.06 2.09
N GLU A 61 -14.33 43.81 0.81
CA GLU A 61 -15.64 43.39 0.32
C GLU A 61 -16.02 41.99 0.85
N THR A 62 -15.08 41.05 0.84
CA THR A 62 -15.29 39.70 1.36
C THR A 62 -15.57 39.71 2.87
N SER A 63 -14.84 40.52 3.65
CA SER A 63 -15.05 40.62 5.09
C SER A 63 -16.38 41.30 5.45
N GLN A 64 -16.86 42.26 4.65
CA GLN A 64 -18.19 42.83 4.80
C GLN A 64 -19.29 41.82 4.47
N LEU A 65 -19.09 40.98 3.46
CA LEU A 65 -20.06 39.95 3.06
C LEU A 65 -20.17 38.81 4.09
N LEU A 66 -19.04 38.44 4.72
CA LEU A 66 -18.99 37.42 5.77
C LEU A 66 -19.32 37.96 7.17
N GLY A 67 -19.59 39.26 7.32
CA GLY A 67 -19.89 39.88 8.61
C GLY A 67 -18.71 39.91 9.59
N LEU A 68 -17.48 39.69 9.12
CA LEU A 68 -16.27 39.81 9.92
C LEU A 68 -15.89 41.28 10.01
N SER A 69 -16.42 41.96 11.02
CA SER A 69 -15.96 43.31 11.37
C SER A 69 -14.48 43.24 11.78
N SER A 70 -13.61 43.79 10.94
CA SER A 70 -12.17 43.90 11.20
C SER A 70 -11.89 44.73 12.46
N GLY A 71 -11.71 44.05 13.58
CA GLY A 71 -10.84 44.52 14.64
C GLY A 71 -9.40 44.28 14.22
N ASN A 72 -8.63 45.35 14.02
CA ASN A 72 -7.19 45.29 13.73
C ASN A 72 -6.45 44.67 14.92
N GLN A 73 -6.34 43.34 14.96
CA GLN A 73 -5.61 42.62 16.00
C GLN A 73 -4.41 41.92 15.40
N THR A 74 -3.30 42.65 15.43
CA THR A 74 -1.95 42.11 15.32
C THR A 74 -1.72 41.18 16.52
N GLY A 75 -1.54 39.89 16.24
CA GLY A 75 -0.98 38.84 17.09
C GLY A 75 -1.14 38.93 18.62
N ALA A 76 -2.13 38.23 19.16
CA ALA A 76 -2.08 37.66 20.52
C ALA A 76 -3.01 36.42 20.60
N PRO A 77 -2.61 35.34 21.33
CA PRO A 77 -3.43 34.13 21.44
C PRO A 77 -4.73 34.37 22.23
N LEU A 78 -5.81 33.77 21.74
CA LEU A 78 -7.17 33.82 22.32
C LEU A 78 -7.22 33.10 23.69
N ASN A 79 -7.29 33.87 24.78
CA ASN A 79 -7.80 33.37 26.05
C ASN A 79 -9.33 33.50 26.07
N ALA A 80 -10.04 32.46 25.64
CA ALA A 80 -11.49 32.38 25.72
C ALA A 80 -11.93 31.65 27.00
N MET A 81 -11.81 32.30 28.17
CA MET A 81 -12.61 31.98 29.36
C MET A 81 -12.64 33.21 30.29
N THR A 82 -13.58 34.12 30.04
CA THR A 82 -13.99 35.09 31.07
C THR A 82 -15.50 35.23 31.03
N THR A 83 -16.14 34.72 32.09
CA THR A 83 -17.52 34.91 32.51
C THR A 83 -17.96 36.39 32.43
N PRO A 84 -19.20 36.71 32.01
CA PRO A 84 -19.69 38.07 32.11
C PRO A 84 -20.11 38.34 33.56
N ALA A 85 -19.24 39.01 34.32
CA ALA A 85 -19.61 39.71 35.53
C ALA A 85 -20.16 41.09 35.16
N ALA A 86 -21.27 41.43 35.80
CA ALA A 86 -22.10 42.61 35.60
C ALA A 86 -21.35 43.96 35.58
N THR A 87 -21.83 44.89 34.76
CA THR A 87 -21.75 46.33 35.06
C THR A 87 -23.04 47.02 34.62
N THR A 88 -23.66 47.62 35.63
CA THR A 88 -24.92 48.34 35.72
C THR A 88 -24.96 49.65 34.92
N GLY A 89 -26.10 49.96 34.29
CA GLY A 89 -26.34 51.29 33.71
C GLY A 89 -27.67 51.52 32.97
N GLY A 90 -28.82 51.25 33.60
CA GLY A 90 -30.07 52.02 33.43
C GLY A 90 -30.91 51.90 32.14
N SER A 91 -31.97 51.09 32.19
CA SER A 91 -33.37 51.55 32.01
C SER A 91 -34.34 50.37 32.14
N THR A 92 -35.42 50.63 32.86
CA THR A 92 -36.53 49.76 33.21
C THR A 92 -37.28 49.19 32.01
N SER A 93 -37.48 47.88 31.95
CA SER A 93 -38.79 47.24 31.70
C SER A 93 -38.65 45.71 31.78
N GLU A 94 -39.32 45.12 32.76
CA GLU A 94 -39.69 43.71 32.76
C GLU A 94 -40.54 43.41 31.53
N VAL A 95 -40.09 42.52 30.62
CA VAL A 95 -41.00 41.70 29.81
C VAL A 95 -40.37 40.33 29.53
N ALA A 96 -41.08 39.33 30.03
CA ALA A 96 -41.16 37.91 29.68
C ALA A 96 -40.21 37.29 28.64
N VAL A 97 -39.73 36.10 29.02
CA VAL A 97 -39.46 34.96 28.13
C VAL A 97 -40.58 34.80 27.09
N GLU A 98 -40.27 35.05 25.82
CA GLU A 98 -41.14 34.71 24.69
C GLU A 98 -40.62 33.44 24.04
N ALA A 99 -41.41 32.39 24.16
CA ALA A 99 -41.27 31.16 23.43
C ALA A 99 -41.73 31.36 21.98
N GLY A 100 -40.90 30.97 21.02
CA GLY A 100 -41.36 30.60 19.68
C GLY A 100 -41.32 31.70 18.63
N ALA A 101 -40.27 31.67 17.81
CA ALA A 101 -40.38 32.05 16.41
C ALA A 101 -39.68 30.97 15.58
N ALA A 102 -40.47 30.20 14.85
CA ALA A 102 -40.01 29.21 13.89
C ALA A 102 -39.17 29.90 12.81
N ALA A 103 -37.86 29.71 12.86
CA ALA A 103 -37.03 29.89 11.69
C ALA A 103 -37.34 28.72 10.75
N ASN A 104 -37.96 28.99 9.60
CA ASN A 104 -38.08 28.01 8.53
C ASN A 104 -36.66 27.71 8.01
N THR A 105 -36.02 26.71 8.61
CA THR A 105 -34.73 26.11 8.24
C THR A 105 -34.90 25.19 7.04
N GLU A 106 -35.43 25.70 5.94
CA GLU A 106 -35.68 24.89 4.75
C GLU A 106 -34.43 24.68 3.88
N VAL A 107 -33.24 25.17 4.32
CA VAL A 107 -32.00 25.09 3.53
C VAL A 107 -30.73 24.69 4.33
N ILE A 108 -30.78 24.56 5.65
CA ILE A 108 -29.62 24.08 6.44
C ILE A 108 -30.00 22.76 7.11
N SER A 109 -29.30 21.68 6.73
CA SER A 109 -29.47 20.37 7.37
C SER A 109 -29.13 20.47 8.85
N ASP A 110 -30.03 19.97 9.70
CA ASP A 110 -29.89 19.93 11.14
C ASP A 110 -29.24 18.63 11.65
N GLU A 111 -28.62 17.85 10.74
CA GLU A 111 -27.89 16.61 11.04
C GLU A 111 -26.72 16.80 12.03
N GLN A 112 -26.22 18.03 12.20
CA GLN A 112 -25.17 18.37 13.17
C GLN A 112 -25.72 18.94 14.49
N ASN A 113 -27.04 19.07 14.64
CA ASN A 113 -27.68 19.53 15.88
C ASN A 113 -28.14 18.33 16.72
N PHE A 114 -27.40 18.05 17.80
CA PHE A 114 -27.68 16.93 18.70
C PHE A 114 -29.08 16.92 19.31
N GLN A 115 -29.68 18.10 19.57
CA GLN A 115 -31.04 18.17 20.11
C GLN A 115 -32.08 17.82 19.04
N ALA A 116 -31.88 18.29 17.81
CA ALA A 116 -32.76 17.96 16.68
C ALA A 116 -32.70 16.46 16.36
N VAL A 117 -31.50 15.89 16.31
CA VAL A 117 -31.29 14.45 16.08
C VAL A 117 -31.84 13.61 17.22
N ALA A 118 -31.56 13.94 18.49
CA ALA A 118 -32.07 13.16 19.63
C ALA A 118 -33.61 13.18 19.77
N SER A 119 -34.26 14.20 19.21
CA SER A 119 -35.73 14.26 19.16
C SER A 119 -36.34 13.37 18.08
N ARG A 120 -35.58 13.02 17.03
CA ARG A 120 -36.04 12.25 15.87
C ARG A 120 -35.56 10.80 15.90
N GLU A 121 -34.31 10.61 16.30
CA GLU A 121 -33.67 9.31 16.43
C GLU A 121 -33.75 8.83 17.88
N THR A 122 -34.40 7.68 18.05
CA THR A 122 -34.53 7.03 19.35
C THR A 122 -33.65 5.80 19.43
N ILE A 123 -33.34 5.34 20.63
CA ILE A 123 -32.61 4.07 20.86
C ILE A 123 -33.34 2.90 20.18
N GLN A 124 -34.67 2.93 20.18
CA GLN A 124 -35.50 1.91 19.55
C GLN A 124 -35.35 1.91 18.02
N SER A 125 -35.40 3.10 17.39
CA SER A 125 -35.17 3.28 15.94
C SER A 125 -33.79 2.75 15.53
N ASP A 126 -32.76 3.07 16.31
CA ASP A 126 -31.40 2.63 16.03
C ASP A 126 -31.24 1.10 16.18
N ALA A 127 -31.85 0.52 17.22
CA ALA A 127 -31.87 -0.92 17.42
C ALA A 127 -32.55 -1.67 16.27
N GLU A 128 -33.66 -1.13 15.74
CA GLU A 128 -34.38 -1.68 14.58
C GLU A 128 -33.52 -1.63 13.32
N ARG A 129 -32.89 -0.49 13.03
CA ARG A 129 -31.96 -0.35 11.90
C ARG A 129 -30.77 -1.30 12.01
N LEU A 130 -30.23 -1.48 13.21
CA LEU A 130 -29.13 -2.42 13.44
C LEU A 130 -29.58 -3.88 13.27
N ALA A 131 -30.81 -4.20 13.67
CA ALA A 131 -31.41 -5.51 13.44
C ALA A 131 -31.63 -5.77 11.94
N GLU A 132 -32.09 -4.79 11.18
CA GLU A 132 -32.23 -4.88 9.72
C GLU A 132 -30.88 -5.08 9.02
N ASN A 133 -29.87 -4.32 9.41
CA ASN A 133 -28.51 -4.48 8.88
C ASN A 133 -27.94 -5.87 9.20
N ARG A 134 -28.15 -6.36 10.43
CA ARG A 134 -27.71 -7.71 10.82
C ARG A 134 -28.48 -8.80 10.07
N ALA A 135 -29.76 -8.59 9.77
CA ALA A 135 -30.56 -9.53 8.98
C ALA A 135 -30.10 -9.62 7.52
N GLN A 136 -29.49 -8.56 6.98
CA GLN A 136 -28.94 -8.52 5.63
C GLN A 136 -27.46 -8.91 5.55
N TYR A 137 -26.77 -8.99 6.69
CA TYR A 137 -25.36 -9.34 6.74
C TYR A 137 -25.13 -10.81 6.41
N VAL A 138 -24.35 -11.07 5.36
CA VAL A 138 -23.96 -12.42 4.94
C VAL A 138 -22.45 -12.54 5.05
N VAL A 139 -21.98 -13.41 5.94
CA VAL A 139 -20.58 -13.84 6.00
C VAL A 139 -20.36 -14.93 4.97
N ILE A 140 -19.61 -14.65 3.92
CA ILE A 140 -19.14 -15.67 2.99
C ILE A 140 -17.87 -16.26 3.57
N GLN A 141 -17.94 -17.51 4.01
CA GLN A 141 -16.77 -18.21 4.50
C GLN A 141 -15.78 -18.47 3.36
N PRO A 142 -14.47 -18.33 3.59
CA PRO A 142 -13.46 -18.68 2.59
C PRO A 142 -13.59 -20.15 2.20
N THR A 143 -14.07 -20.41 0.98
CA THR A 143 -14.06 -21.75 0.40
C THR A 143 -12.76 -21.98 -0.34
N GLN A 144 -12.25 -23.22 -0.32
CA GLN A 144 -11.08 -23.58 -1.12
C GLN A 144 -11.31 -23.21 -2.58
N VAL A 145 -10.30 -22.63 -3.22
CA VAL A 145 -10.35 -22.32 -4.64
C VAL A 145 -10.60 -23.64 -5.39
N PRO A 146 -11.61 -23.70 -6.28
CA PRO A 146 -11.88 -24.92 -7.02
C PRO A 146 -10.63 -25.39 -7.76
N GLN A 147 -10.32 -26.68 -7.65
CA GLN A 147 -9.29 -27.29 -8.48
C GLN A 147 -9.72 -27.18 -9.94
N ARG A 148 -8.75 -26.90 -10.83
CA ARG A 148 -9.02 -26.73 -12.25
C ARG A 148 -9.54 -28.05 -12.85
N GLU A 149 -10.85 -28.13 -13.04
CA GLU A 149 -11.52 -29.18 -13.81
C GLU A 149 -11.04 -29.11 -15.27
N GLY A 150 -10.48 -30.20 -15.81
CA GLY A 150 -9.96 -30.28 -17.18
C GLY A 150 -8.45 -30.03 -17.35
N GLY A 151 -7.74 -29.70 -16.27
CA GLY A 151 -6.27 -29.58 -16.26
C GLY A 151 -5.54 -30.92 -16.13
N ASN A 152 -5.99 -31.97 -16.81
CA ASN A 152 -5.36 -33.30 -16.77
C ASN A 152 -4.03 -33.35 -17.57
N GLY A 153 -3.63 -32.24 -18.17
CA GLY A 153 -2.30 -32.07 -18.76
C GLY A 153 -1.24 -31.79 -17.69
N ALA A 154 0.00 -32.14 -18.00
CA ALA A 154 1.15 -31.81 -17.17
C ALA A 154 1.22 -30.29 -16.93
N SER A 155 1.23 -29.90 -15.65
CA SER A 155 1.26 -28.48 -15.28
C SER A 155 2.64 -27.87 -15.52
N VAL A 156 2.70 -26.91 -16.43
CA VAL A 156 3.92 -26.12 -16.70
C VAL A 156 4.42 -25.36 -15.47
N VAL A 157 3.50 -24.86 -14.63
CA VAL A 157 3.84 -24.18 -13.38
C VAL A 157 4.47 -25.16 -12.39
N LYS A 158 3.87 -26.34 -12.21
CA LYS A 158 4.44 -27.38 -11.35
C LYS A 158 5.85 -27.76 -11.80
N PHE A 159 6.06 -27.91 -13.11
CA PHE A 159 7.37 -28.22 -13.66
C PHE A 159 8.39 -27.07 -13.46
N ALA A 160 7.97 -25.82 -13.67
CA ALA A 160 8.81 -24.64 -13.42
C ALA A 160 9.30 -24.56 -11.97
N LEU A 161 8.43 -24.91 -11.03
CA LEU A 161 8.71 -24.86 -9.59
C LEU A 161 9.54 -26.07 -9.11
N ALA A 162 9.38 -27.22 -9.74
CA ALA A 162 10.13 -28.45 -9.40
C ALA A 162 11.56 -28.45 -9.95
N THR A 163 11.81 -27.72 -11.04
CA THR A 163 13.13 -27.62 -11.67
C THR A 163 13.93 -26.43 -11.14
N ASN A 164 15.26 -26.55 -11.15
CA ASN A 164 16.20 -25.51 -10.70
C ASN A 164 17.29 -25.16 -11.73
N ASN A 165 17.39 -25.91 -12.82
CA ASN A 165 18.36 -25.66 -13.88
C ASN A 165 18.06 -24.35 -14.63
N ALA A 166 19.10 -23.75 -15.19
CA ALA A 166 19.01 -22.59 -16.05
C ALA A 166 18.56 -22.98 -17.47
N VAL A 167 18.03 -22.01 -18.22
CA VAL A 167 17.75 -22.18 -19.65
C VAL A 167 19.07 -22.42 -20.39
N GLY A 168 19.09 -23.39 -21.30
CA GLY A 168 20.26 -23.89 -22.02
C GLY A 168 21.17 -24.82 -21.19
N GLN A 169 20.85 -25.07 -19.92
CA GLN A 169 21.62 -26.01 -19.11
C GLN A 169 21.21 -27.44 -19.43
N GLN A 170 22.00 -28.11 -20.27
CA GLN A 170 21.76 -29.50 -20.67
C GLN A 170 21.70 -30.45 -19.46
N LEU A 171 20.55 -31.10 -19.27
CA LEU A 171 20.31 -32.19 -18.32
C LEU A 171 20.08 -33.52 -19.02
N TYR A 172 19.54 -33.49 -20.23
CA TYR A 172 19.19 -34.65 -21.03
C TYR A 172 20.07 -34.70 -22.28
N SER A 173 20.69 -35.85 -22.53
CA SER A 173 21.49 -36.02 -23.75
C SER A 173 20.57 -36.03 -24.97
N ARG A 174 20.86 -35.15 -25.93
CA ARG A 174 20.16 -35.05 -27.20
C ARG A 174 21.18 -35.20 -28.32
N SER A 175 20.99 -36.23 -29.13
CA SER A 175 21.79 -36.47 -30.33
C SER A 175 20.83 -36.75 -31.48
N GLY A 176 20.71 -35.79 -32.40
CA GLY A 176 19.80 -35.91 -33.53
C GLY A 176 20.35 -35.21 -34.76
N PHE A 177 20.36 -35.91 -35.89
CA PHE A 177 20.64 -35.29 -37.19
C PHE A 177 19.56 -34.25 -37.50
N ASN A 178 19.97 -33.02 -37.86
CA ASN A 178 19.07 -31.90 -38.13
C ASN A 178 18.13 -31.54 -36.96
N ALA A 179 18.58 -31.66 -35.71
CA ALA A 179 17.81 -31.29 -34.52
C ALA A 179 17.26 -29.85 -34.60
N GLN A 180 18.10 -28.90 -35.03
CA GLN A 180 17.72 -27.48 -35.16
C GLN A 180 16.58 -27.26 -36.16
N ALA A 181 16.67 -27.84 -37.36
CA ALA A 181 15.62 -27.72 -38.38
C ALA A 181 14.33 -28.48 -38.01
N ARG A 182 14.40 -29.46 -37.11
CA ARG A 182 13.21 -30.10 -36.51
C ARG A 182 12.57 -29.18 -35.48
N PHE A 183 13.37 -28.64 -34.57
CA PHE A 183 12.97 -27.67 -33.56
C PHE A 183 12.20 -26.50 -34.16
N GLU A 184 12.80 -25.79 -35.12
CA GLU A 184 12.17 -24.60 -35.74
C GLU A 184 10.79 -24.89 -36.33
N ARG A 185 10.67 -26.00 -37.05
CA ARG A 185 9.40 -26.43 -37.68
C ARG A 185 8.36 -26.88 -36.66
N ASN A 186 8.77 -27.58 -35.60
CA ASN A 186 7.83 -28.12 -34.62
C ASN A 186 7.39 -27.06 -33.62
N CYS A 187 8.29 -26.16 -33.21
CA CYS A 187 7.95 -25.03 -32.37
C CYS A 187 6.98 -24.05 -33.04
N ALA A 188 7.08 -23.87 -34.37
CA ALA A 188 6.14 -23.06 -35.13
C ALA A 188 4.69 -23.59 -35.14
N LYS A 189 4.43 -24.81 -34.65
CA LYS A 189 3.07 -25.38 -34.56
C LYS A 189 2.27 -24.85 -33.37
N TYR A 190 2.95 -24.30 -32.36
CA TYR A 190 2.32 -23.83 -31.14
C TYR A 190 2.19 -22.31 -31.16
N SER A 191 1.07 -21.80 -30.65
CA SER A 191 0.82 -20.36 -30.63
C SER A 191 1.68 -19.62 -29.59
N HIS A 192 2.07 -20.29 -28.51
CA HIS A 192 2.86 -19.73 -27.41
C HIS A 192 3.76 -20.80 -26.78
N SER A 193 4.87 -20.38 -26.16
CA SER A 193 5.85 -21.29 -25.55
C SER A 193 5.27 -22.15 -24.41
N ASP A 194 4.34 -21.63 -23.61
CA ASP A 194 3.69 -22.39 -22.54
C ASP A 194 2.93 -23.61 -23.07
N LEU A 195 2.27 -23.45 -24.22
CA LEU A 195 1.51 -24.52 -24.87
C LEU A 195 2.46 -25.58 -25.44
N ALA A 196 3.62 -25.17 -25.97
CA ALA A 196 4.67 -26.09 -26.40
C ALA A 196 5.25 -26.89 -25.21
N GLN A 197 5.49 -26.24 -24.07
CA GLN A 197 5.95 -26.91 -22.85
C GLN A 197 4.91 -27.90 -22.33
N GLU A 198 3.63 -27.53 -22.30
CA GLU A 198 2.56 -28.44 -21.90
C GLU A 198 2.52 -29.66 -22.81
N ALA A 199 2.56 -29.47 -24.13
CA ALA A 199 2.58 -30.57 -25.11
C ALA A 199 3.82 -31.46 -24.96
N PHE A 200 4.99 -30.88 -24.71
CA PHE A 200 6.24 -31.58 -24.44
C PHE A 200 6.14 -32.48 -23.21
N LEU A 201 5.66 -31.94 -22.09
CA LEU A 201 5.47 -32.70 -20.85
C LEU A 201 4.40 -33.79 -21.00
N ASN A 202 3.31 -33.49 -21.70
CA ASN A 202 2.27 -34.49 -22.02
C ASN A 202 2.78 -35.62 -22.92
N SER A 203 3.77 -35.33 -23.76
CA SER A 203 4.39 -36.31 -24.67
C SER A 203 5.50 -37.14 -24.01
N GLY A 204 5.79 -36.90 -22.73
CA GLY A 204 6.80 -37.62 -21.93
C GLY A 204 8.17 -36.94 -21.89
N GLY A 205 8.26 -35.66 -22.25
CA GLY A 205 9.40 -34.82 -21.90
C GLY A 205 9.45 -34.58 -20.38
N PRO A 206 10.63 -34.35 -19.80
CA PRO A 206 11.93 -34.17 -20.45
C PRO A 206 12.71 -35.46 -20.74
N GLU A 207 12.27 -36.62 -20.28
CA GLU A 207 12.95 -37.89 -20.53
C GLU A 207 12.91 -38.28 -22.02
N ARG A 208 11.79 -38.02 -22.71
CA ARG A 208 11.58 -38.35 -24.12
C ARG A 208 11.10 -37.15 -24.93
N ASP A 209 11.99 -36.59 -25.73
CA ASP A 209 11.66 -35.56 -26.70
C ASP A 209 11.34 -36.15 -28.09
N ARG A 210 10.11 -36.67 -28.25
CA ARG A 210 9.66 -37.28 -29.52
C ARG A 210 9.43 -36.23 -30.62
N GLU A 211 9.05 -35.03 -30.20
CA GLU A 211 8.69 -33.94 -31.10
C GLU A 211 9.88 -33.03 -31.41
N GLY A 212 11.05 -33.25 -30.80
CA GLY A 212 12.25 -32.46 -31.07
C GLY A 212 12.09 -31.00 -30.64
N LEU A 213 11.40 -30.78 -29.52
CA LEU A 213 11.10 -29.44 -29.00
C LEU A 213 12.22 -28.90 -28.09
N ASP A 214 13.11 -29.76 -27.58
CA ASP A 214 14.17 -29.46 -26.61
C ASP A 214 15.51 -30.03 -27.14
N PRO A 215 16.13 -29.38 -28.14
CA PRO A 215 17.34 -29.87 -28.80
C PRO A 215 18.61 -29.70 -27.95
N ASP A 216 18.63 -28.73 -27.05
CA ASP A 216 19.68 -28.47 -26.06
C ASP A 216 19.54 -29.36 -24.81
N GLY A 217 18.38 -29.95 -24.59
CA GLY A 217 18.18 -30.97 -23.56
C GLY A 217 18.11 -30.38 -22.16
N ASP A 218 17.70 -29.12 -22.01
CA ASP A 218 17.54 -28.48 -20.72
C ASP A 218 16.18 -28.79 -20.07
N GLY A 219 15.30 -29.49 -20.81
CA GLY A 219 13.95 -29.84 -20.38
C GLY A 219 12.92 -28.73 -20.58
N PHE A 220 13.29 -27.65 -21.24
CA PHE A 220 12.44 -26.53 -21.60
C PHE A 220 12.20 -26.53 -23.11
N ALA A 221 10.96 -26.77 -23.51
CA ALA A 221 10.54 -26.86 -24.89
C ALA A 221 10.52 -25.49 -25.56
N CYS A 222 11.01 -25.44 -26.80
CA CYS A 222 10.97 -24.26 -27.64
C CYS A 222 11.68 -23.07 -26.99
N PHE A 223 10.96 -21.97 -26.77
CA PHE A 223 11.48 -20.76 -26.14
C PHE A 223 10.89 -20.58 -24.74
N TRP A 224 10.49 -21.67 -24.09
CA TRP A 224 9.87 -21.62 -22.78
C TRP A 224 10.87 -21.23 -21.70
N ASN A 225 10.45 -20.37 -20.77
CA ASN A 225 11.31 -19.86 -19.72
C ASN A 225 10.61 -20.01 -18.35
N PRO A 226 11.19 -20.76 -17.39
CA PRO A 226 10.60 -20.96 -16.08
C PRO A 226 10.74 -19.75 -15.14
N ALA A 227 11.57 -18.76 -15.47
CA ALA A 227 11.93 -17.66 -14.59
C ALA A 227 10.71 -16.87 -14.04
N PRO A 228 9.69 -16.50 -14.85
CA PRO A 228 8.53 -15.78 -14.33
C PRO A 228 7.76 -16.57 -13.27
N PHE A 229 7.60 -17.89 -13.46
CA PHE A 229 6.92 -18.76 -12.49
C PHE A 229 7.74 -18.93 -11.20
N ARG A 230 9.07 -19.03 -11.33
CA ARG A 230 9.98 -19.12 -10.17
C ARG A 230 10.04 -17.80 -9.39
N ALA A 231 9.94 -16.65 -10.06
CA ALA A 231 9.89 -15.34 -9.43
C ALA A 231 8.59 -15.14 -8.63
N ALA A 232 7.45 -15.62 -9.14
CA ALA A 232 6.16 -15.57 -8.44
C ALA A 232 6.21 -16.28 -7.07
N ARG A 233 7.02 -17.35 -6.92
CA ARG A 233 7.24 -18.03 -5.64
C ARG A 233 7.91 -17.13 -4.58
N GLN A 234 8.70 -16.14 -5.00
CA GLN A 234 9.37 -15.20 -4.09
C GLN A 234 8.47 -14.01 -3.70
N GLY A 235 7.46 -13.69 -4.51
CA GLY A 235 6.46 -12.66 -4.22
C GLY A 235 5.32 -13.14 -3.33
N ALA A 236 5.13 -14.46 -3.18
CA ALA A 236 4.22 -15.05 -2.21
C ALA A 236 4.88 -15.12 -0.83
N THR A 237 5.14 -13.95 -0.25
CA THR A 237 5.51 -13.83 1.16
C THR A 237 4.35 -14.36 2.00
N GLU A 238 4.54 -15.53 2.60
CA GLU A 238 3.66 -16.17 3.59
C GLU A 238 2.43 -16.92 3.04
N VAL A 239 2.43 -18.23 3.25
CA VAL A 239 1.21 -19.04 3.21
C VAL A 239 0.38 -18.60 4.41
N VAL A 240 -0.73 -17.92 4.19
CA VAL A 240 -1.69 -17.60 5.26
C VAL A 240 -2.25 -18.91 5.79
N THR A 241 -1.67 -19.42 6.88
CA THR A 241 -2.08 -20.67 7.52
C THR A 241 -3.23 -20.47 8.49
N GLN A 242 -3.54 -19.22 8.84
CA GLN A 242 -4.63 -18.87 9.74
C GLN A 242 -5.27 -17.55 9.29
N TYR A 243 -6.55 -17.61 8.95
CA TYR A 243 -7.38 -16.42 8.83
C TYR A 243 -7.94 -16.13 10.22
N VAL A 244 -7.54 -15.01 10.80
CA VAL A 244 -8.11 -14.54 12.07
C VAL A 244 -9.21 -13.55 11.71
N ASP A 245 -10.46 -13.92 11.97
CA ASP A 245 -11.57 -12.97 11.94
C ASP A 245 -11.34 -11.97 13.08
N VAL A 246 -10.84 -10.79 12.75
CA VAL A 246 -10.77 -9.69 13.71
C VAL A 246 -12.15 -9.05 13.76
N GLU A 247 -13.04 -9.59 14.59
CA GLU A 247 -14.22 -8.83 15.01
C GLU A 247 -13.73 -7.62 15.81
N THR A 248 -13.76 -6.43 15.21
CA THR A 248 -13.62 -5.19 15.97
C THR A 248 -14.78 -5.13 16.94
N PRO A 249 -14.54 -5.18 18.26
CA PRO A 249 -15.61 -5.04 19.23
C PRO A 249 -16.16 -3.63 19.05
N GLY A 250 -17.43 -3.53 18.66
CA GLY A 250 -18.15 -2.28 18.78
C GLY A 250 -18.08 -1.86 20.24
N VAL A 251 -17.39 -0.75 20.52
CA VAL A 251 -17.33 -0.14 21.84
C VAL A 251 -18.75 0.26 22.23
N SER A 252 -19.38 -0.54 23.08
CA SER A 252 -20.56 -0.18 23.83
C SER A 252 -20.10 0.53 25.11
N GLU A 253 -20.03 1.85 25.07
CA GLU A 253 -20.06 2.72 26.25
C GLU A 253 -21.43 3.41 26.34
#